data_AF-A0A1F3SHD2-F1
#
_entry.id   AF-A0A1F3SHD2-F1
#
_cell.length_a   1.000
_cell.length_b   1.000
_cell.length_c   1.000
_cell.angle_alpha   90.00
_cell.angle_beta   90.00
_cell.angle_gamma   90.00
#
_symmetry.space_group_name_H-M   'P 1'
#
loop_
_entity.id
_entity.type
_entity.pdbx_description
1 polymer ?
#
loop_
_entity_poly.entity_id
_entity_poly.type
_entity_poly.pdbx_seq_one_letter_code
_entity_poly.pdbx_strand_id
1 'polypeptide(L)'
;MFATPSVQTAFVKTYPATKNTVLDSCATCHMPAISDSLNRYGAELVFAPMGFKEIEGIDSDHDGVTNIDEIKALKNPGSRSENPEYFVFTNRKGTVDFDHEAHVLGANYLINGKCAICHGPGKFPRVYNDDVLVKQFAHQICWRCHKLSGSESAPRECSDCHMK
;
A
#
# COMPACT_ATOMS: atom_id res chain seq x y z
N MET A 1 -16.60 6.42 9.67
CA MET A 1 -15.99 5.87 10.89
C MET A 1 -14.63 5.34 10.45
N PHE A 2 -13.53 5.87 10.98
CA PHE A 2 -12.18 5.47 10.54
C PHE A 2 -11.86 4.07 11.08
N ALA A 3 -11.06 3.28 10.37
CA ALA A 3 -10.47 2.08 10.96
C ALA A 3 -9.67 2.50 12.20
N THR A 4 -10.03 1.97 13.36
CA THR A 4 -9.42 2.28 14.66
C THR A 4 -8.82 1.00 15.26
N PRO A 5 -8.01 1.07 16.33
CA PRO A 5 -7.56 -0.13 17.04
C PRO A 5 -8.71 -1.07 17.46
N SER A 6 -9.90 -0.53 17.73
CA SER A 6 -11.09 -1.33 18.01
C SER A 6 -11.61 -2.09 16.79
N VAL A 7 -11.53 -1.50 15.59
CA VAL A 7 -11.86 -2.17 14.33
C VAL A 7 -10.85 -3.28 14.05
N GLN A 8 -9.56 -3.05 14.28
CA GLN A 8 -8.53 -4.10 14.13
C GLN A 8 -8.77 -5.26 15.10
N THR A 9 -9.12 -4.97 16.35
CA THR A 9 -9.51 -6.00 17.33
C THR A 9 -10.72 -6.80 16.86
N ALA A 10 -11.72 -6.13 16.28
CA ALA A 10 -12.90 -6.77 15.72
C ALA A 10 -12.57 -7.63 14.49
N PHE A 11 -11.63 -7.20 13.65
CA PHE A 11 -11.13 -7.96 12.51
C PHE A 11 -10.48 -9.27 12.96
N VAL A 12 -9.53 -9.22 13.88
CA VAL A 12 -8.86 -10.42 14.43
C VAL A 12 -9.85 -11.33 15.15
N LYS A 13 -10.85 -10.75 15.83
CA LYS A 13 -11.93 -11.54 16.45
C LYS A 13 -12.79 -12.27 15.41
N THR A 14 -13.05 -11.64 14.26
CA THR A 14 -13.85 -12.21 13.16
C THR A 14 -13.06 -13.29 12.41
N TYR A 15 -11.75 -13.08 12.24
CA TYR A 15 -10.83 -13.99 11.57
C TYR A 15 -9.67 -14.40 12.50
N PRO A 16 -9.88 -15.30 13.47
CA PRO A 16 -8.86 -15.63 14.47
C PRO A 16 -7.52 -16.13 13.92
N ALA A 17 -7.52 -16.70 12.70
CA ALA A 17 -6.32 -17.16 12.01
C ALA A 17 -5.35 -16.03 11.61
N THR A 18 -5.82 -14.78 11.57
CA THR A 18 -4.99 -13.62 11.22
C THR A 18 -4.17 -13.10 12.39
N LYS A 19 -4.44 -13.57 13.62
CA LYS A 19 -3.72 -13.15 14.82
C LYS A 19 -2.22 -13.43 14.70
N ASN A 20 -1.38 -12.45 15.06
CA ASN A 20 0.08 -12.50 14.92
C ASN A 20 0.58 -12.72 13.47
N THR A 21 -0.23 -12.37 12.46
CA THR A 21 0.19 -12.38 11.05
C THR A 21 0.35 -10.95 10.55
N VAL A 22 0.74 -10.78 9.29
CA VAL A 22 0.79 -9.45 8.64
C VAL A 22 -0.57 -8.72 8.64
N LEU A 23 -1.67 -9.48 8.76
CA LEU A 23 -3.05 -8.97 8.86
C LEU A 23 -3.46 -8.60 10.30
N ASP A 24 -2.62 -8.86 11.30
CA ASP A 24 -2.79 -8.32 12.66
C ASP A 24 -2.10 -6.95 12.79
N SER A 25 -2.39 -6.05 11.84
CA SER A 25 -1.75 -4.74 11.76
C SER A 25 -2.73 -3.68 11.24
N CYS A 26 -2.46 -2.41 11.56
CA CYS A 26 -3.19 -1.28 10.99
C CYS A 26 -3.17 -1.30 9.45
N ALA A 27 -2.09 -1.81 8.85
CA ALA A 27 -1.90 -1.85 7.40
C ALA A 27 -2.93 -2.75 6.66
N THR A 28 -3.67 -3.58 7.39
CA THR A 28 -4.82 -4.35 6.85
C THR A 28 -5.91 -3.42 6.32
N CYS A 29 -6.15 -2.29 7.00
CA CYS A 29 -7.17 -1.31 6.62
C CYS A 29 -6.57 0.03 6.17
N HIS A 30 -5.34 0.32 6.59
CA HIS A 30 -4.67 1.59 6.37
C HIS A 30 -3.54 1.47 5.35
N MET A 31 -3.34 2.54 4.59
CA MET A 31 -2.17 2.68 3.71
C MET A 31 -1.88 4.17 3.47
N PRO A 32 -0.77 4.72 4.00
CA PRO A 32 0.16 4.07 4.92
C PRO A 32 -0.51 3.76 6.27
N ALA A 33 0.13 3.00 7.15
CA ALA A 33 -0.35 2.50 8.44
C ALA A 33 -0.49 3.61 9.51
N ILE A 34 -1.15 4.69 9.11
CA ILE A 34 -1.43 5.90 9.87
C ILE A 34 -2.93 6.14 9.92
N SER A 35 -3.38 6.85 10.94
CA SER A 35 -4.77 7.31 11.01
C SER A 35 -5.11 8.17 9.79
N ASP A 36 -6.36 8.04 9.30
CA ASP A 36 -6.96 8.83 8.22
C ASP A 36 -6.50 8.53 6.78
N SER A 37 -5.69 7.50 6.56
CA SER A 37 -5.40 6.98 5.22
C SER A 37 -5.84 5.52 5.12
N LEU A 38 -6.87 5.24 4.32
CA LEU A 38 -7.41 3.89 4.14
C LEU A 38 -6.90 3.29 2.83
N ASN A 39 -6.58 2.00 2.85
CA ASN A 39 -6.46 1.23 1.61
C ASN A 39 -7.87 0.95 1.04
N ARG A 40 -7.96 0.27 -0.11
CA ARG A 40 -9.26 0.02 -0.74
C ARG A 40 -10.18 -0.86 0.12
N TYR A 41 -9.64 -1.88 0.80
CA TYR A 41 -10.39 -2.70 1.75
C TYR A 41 -10.95 -1.88 2.92
N GLY A 42 -10.12 -1.04 3.54
CA GLY A 42 -10.52 -0.12 4.60
C GLY A 42 -11.55 0.91 4.13
N ALA A 43 -11.50 1.33 2.87
CA ALA A 43 -12.49 2.22 2.28
C ALA A 43 -13.86 1.56 2.12
N GLU A 44 -13.92 0.27 1.75
CA GLU A 44 -15.19 -0.49 1.72
C GLU A 44 -15.82 -0.59 3.13
N LEU A 45 -14.99 -0.77 4.17
CA LEU A 45 -15.45 -0.81 5.56
C LEU A 45 -15.99 0.53 6.09
N VAL A 46 -15.76 1.65 5.40
CA VAL A 46 -16.39 2.94 5.76
C VAL A 46 -17.91 2.86 5.58
N PHE A 47 -18.37 2.13 4.57
CA PHE A 47 -19.78 1.96 4.25
C PHE A 47 -20.43 0.79 4.99
N ALA A 48 -19.62 -0.12 5.53
CA ALA A 48 -20.05 -1.23 6.40
C ALA A 48 -19.16 -1.33 7.65
N PRO A 49 -19.32 -0.45 8.66
CA PRO A 49 -18.45 -0.44 9.83
C PRO A 49 -18.48 -1.77 10.59
N MET A 50 -17.33 -2.45 10.69
CA MET A 50 -17.19 -3.82 11.22
C MET A 50 -18.01 -4.89 10.47
N GLY A 51 -18.54 -4.54 9.30
CA GLY A 51 -19.22 -5.45 8.39
C GLY A 51 -18.22 -6.21 7.52
N PHE A 52 -17.27 -6.90 8.15
CA PHE A 52 -16.22 -7.62 7.42
C PHE A 52 -16.80 -8.72 6.53
N LYS A 53 -17.85 -9.40 7.00
CA LYS A 53 -18.50 -10.49 6.25
C LYS A 53 -19.26 -9.99 5.04
N GLU A 54 -19.77 -8.77 5.11
CA GLU A 54 -20.56 -8.11 4.09
C GLU A 54 -19.72 -7.76 2.86
N ILE A 55 -18.40 -7.60 3.04
CA ILE A 55 -17.44 -7.30 1.96
C ILE A 55 -16.56 -8.48 1.57
N GLU A 56 -16.80 -9.68 2.14
CA GLU A 56 -15.98 -10.89 1.86
C GLU A 56 -15.91 -11.25 0.38
N GLY A 57 -17.02 -11.07 -0.35
CA GLY A 57 -17.11 -11.39 -1.77
C GLY A 57 -16.66 -10.26 -2.71
N ILE A 58 -16.21 -9.12 -2.18
CA ILE A 58 -15.65 -8.03 -2.97
C ILE A 58 -14.18 -8.35 -3.22
N ASP A 59 -13.69 -8.04 -4.40
CA ASP A 59 -12.26 -7.95 -4.73
C ASP A 59 -11.89 -6.47 -4.52
N SER A 60 -11.41 -6.09 -3.34
CA SER A 60 -11.26 -4.67 -3.00
C SER A 60 -10.11 -4.01 -3.74
N ASP A 61 -9.04 -4.74 -4.05
CA ASP A 61 -7.87 -4.21 -4.75
C ASP A 61 -7.85 -4.49 -6.27
N HIS A 62 -8.88 -5.18 -6.75
CA HIS A 62 -9.13 -5.59 -8.12
C HIS A 62 -8.10 -6.59 -8.66
N ASP A 63 -7.43 -7.40 -7.84
CA ASP A 63 -6.42 -8.37 -8.27
C ASP A 63 -6.98 -9.68 -8.85
N GLY A 64 -8.30 -9.85 -8.83
CA GLY A 64 -9.01 -11.04 -9.27
C GLY A 64 -9.24 -12.07 -8.17
N VAL A 65 -8.85 -11.77 -6.92
CA VAL A 65 -9.08 -12.59 -5.72
C VAL A 65 -10.06 -11.85 -4.81
N THR A 66 -10.95 -12.58 -4.15
CA THR A 66 -11.89 -11.95 -3.21
C THR A 66 -11.21 -11.69 -1.87
N ASN A 67 -11.70 -10.69 -1.14
CA ASN A 67 -11.21 -10.32 0.19
C ASN A 67 -11.09 -11.53 1.12
N ILE A 68 -12.10 -12.42 1.12
CA ILE A 68 -12.08 -13.60 2.00
C ILE A 68 -11.03 -14.63 1.60
N ASP A 69 -10.78 -14.79 0.30
CA ASP A 69 -9.78 -15.74 -0.18
C ASP A 69 -8.37 -15.26 0.15
N GLU A 70 -8.13 -13.95 0.05
CA GLU A 70 -6.88 -13.33 0.50
C GLU A 70 -6.68 -13.42 2.01
N ILE A 71 -7.71 -13.08 2.80
CA ILE A 71 -7.65 -13.19 4.27
C ILE A 71 -7.33 -14.64 4.70
N LYS A 72 -7.93 -15.63 4.05
CA LYS A 72 -7.63 -17.06 4.30
C LYS A 72 -6.21 -17.44 3.88
N ALA A 73 -5.69 -16.83 2.82
CA ALA A 73 -4.32 -16.98 2.36
C ALA A 73 -3.31 -16.14 3.16
N LEU A 74 -3.77 -15.40 4.18
CA LEU A 74 -2.97 -14.45 4.97
C LEU A 74 -2.34 -13.33 4.11
N LYS A 75 -3.04 -12.93 3.05
CA LYS A 75 -2.70 -11.83 2.14
C LYS A 75 -3.58 -10.62 2.42
N ASN A 76 -3.11 -9.43 2.05
CA ASN A 76 -3.79 -8.18 2.37
C ASN A 76 -4.90 -7.87 1.36
N PRO A 77 -6.18 -7.89 1.78
CA PRO A 77 -7.30 -7.64 0.87
C PRO A 77 -7.37 -6.23 0.26
N GLY A 78 -6.52 -5.31 0.75
CA GLY A 78 -6.41 -3.96 0.22
C GLY A 78 -5.20 -3.73 -0.67
N SER A 79 -4.41 -4.77 -1.01
CA SER A 79 -3.15 -4.63 -1.73
C SER A 79 -2.71 -5.90 -2.46
N ARG A 80 -2.42 -5.77 -3.77
CA ARG A 80 -1.97 -6.88 -4.65
C ARG A 80 -0.63 -7.48 -4.26
N SER A 81 0.07 -6.81 -3.36
CA SER A 81 1.36 -7.24 -2.87
C SER A 81 1.22 -8.20 -1.71
N GLU A 82 2.15 -9.14 -1.61
CA GLU A 82 2.24 -10.03 -0.46
C GLU A 82 2.39 -9.25 0.87
N ASN A 83 2.90 -8.01 0.80
CA ASN A 83 3.01 -7.13 1.96
C ASN A 83 2.15 -5.85 1.78
N PRO A 84 1.45 -5.40 2.84
CA PRO A 84 0.49 -4.30 2.81
C PRO A 84 0.95 -3.04 2.09
N GLU A 85 2.20 -2.63 2.25
CA GLU A 85 2.71 -1.34 1.75
C GLU A 85 3.92 -1.49 0.82
N TYR A 86 4.07 -2.68 0.26
CA TYR A 86 5.10 -2.94 -0.71
C TYR A 86 4.45 -2.99 -2.08
N PHE A 87 5.03 -2.37 -3.09
CA PHE A 87 4.49 -2.37 -4.45
C PHE A 87 5.54 -2.89 -5.40
N VAL A 88 5.11 -3.75 -6.33
CA VAL A 88 6.00 -4.39 -7.31
C VAL A 88 5.55 -3.96 -8.70
N PHE A 89 6.32 -3.07 -9.32
CA PHE A 89 6.03 -2.58 -10.68
C PHE A 89 6.86 -3.34 -11.70
N THR A 90 6.24 -4.28 -12.42
CA THR A 90 6.91 -5.06 -13.46
C THR A 90 6.80 -4.36 -14.82
N ASN A 91 7.93 -4.18 -15.51
CA ASN A 91 7.93 -3.67 -16.89
C ASN A 91 9.07 -4.26 -17.72
N ARG A 92 9.18 -3.86 -19.00
CA ARG A 92 10.19 -4.39 -19.96
C ARG A 92 11.65 -4.17 -19.53
N LYS A 93 11.94 -3.25 -18.61
CA LYS A 93 13.30 -2.98 -18.10
C LYS A 93 13.66 -3.83 -16.88
N GLY A 94 12.68 -4.47 -16.26
CA GLY A 94 12.83 -5.15 -14.98
C GLY A 94 11.73 -4.76 -14.00
N THR A 95 11.80 -5.38 -12.84
CA THR A 95 10.92 -5.14 -11.70
C THR A 95 11.42 -3.95 -10.89
N VAL A 96 10.50 -3.11 -10.42
CA VAL A 96 10.80 -2.03 -9.47
C VAL A 96 10.04 -2.31 -8.20
N ASP A 97 10.80 -2.51 -7.13
CA ASP A 97 10.29 -2.73 -5.80
C ASP A 97 10.18 -1.40 -5.06
N PHE A 98 9.00 -1.09 -4.55
CA PHE A 98 8.72 0.16 -3.86
C PHE A 98 8.05 -0.11 -2.51
N ASP A 99 8.85 0.01 -1.47
CA ASP A 99 8.38 0.00 -0.08
C ASP A 99 7.80 1.39 0.27
N HIS A 100 6.48 1.52 0.15
CA HIS A 100 5.77 2.77 0.42
C HIS A 100 5.81 3.12 1.91
N GLU A 101 5.73 2.13 2.80
CA GLU A 101 5.80 2.34 4.25
C GLU A 101 7.13 2.97 4.63
N ALA A 102 8.24 2.38 4.16
CA ALA A 102 9.57 2.90 4.41
C ALA A 102 9.71 4.33 3.90
N HIS A 103 9.20 4.62 2.69
CA HIS A 103 9.26 5.96 2.14
C HIS A 103 8.43 6.97 2.92
N VAL A 104 7.31 6.59 3.53
CA VAL A 104 6.44 7.52 4.27
C VAL A 104 6.91 7.70 5.72
N LEU A 105 7.22 6.60 6.41
CA LEU A 105 7.47 6.56 7.85
C LEU A 105 8.95 6.53 8.23
N GLY A 106 9.83 6.08 7.34
CA GLY A 106 11.23 5.90 7.67
C GLY A 106 11.93 7.25 7.91
N ALA A 107 12.54 7.41 9.08
CA ALA A 107 13.21 8.65 9.49
C ALA A 107 14.39 9.05 8.58
N ASN A 108 14.94 8.09 7.82
CA ASN A 108 16.01 8.31 6.85
C ASN A 108 15.52 8.88 5.52
N TYR A 109 14.20 8.94 5.30
CA TYR A 109 13.60 9.47 4.09
C TYR A 109 13.10 10.90 4.34
N LEU A 110 13.42 11.81 3.42
CA LEU A 110 13.04 13.24 3.52
C LEU A 110 11.53 13.50 3.44
N ILE A 111 10.73 12.45 3.24
CA ILE A 111 9.28 12.51 3.08
C ILE A 111 8.58 12.82 4.41
N ASN A 112 8.97 12.18 5.53
CA ASN A 112 8.42 12.43 6.87
C ASN A 112 6.88 12.58 6.88
N GLY A 113 6.14 11.62 6.32
CA GLY A 113 4.67 11.67 6.26
C GLY A 113 4.06 12.65 5.24
N LYS A 114 4.86 13.43 4.51
CA LYS A 114 4.37 14.44 3.56
C LYS A 114 3.87 13.79 2.26
N CYS A 115 2.66 13.25 2.32
CA CYS A 115 1.98 12.58 1.21
C CYS A 115 1.93 13.42 -0.08
N ALA A 116 1.86 14.75 0.03
CA ALA A 116 1.80 15.66 -1.11
C ALA A 116 3.08 15.68 -1.97
N ILE A 117 4.19 15.12 -1.50
CA ILE A 117 5.41 14.98 -2.30
C ILE A 117 5.16 14.01 -3.45
N CYS A 118 4.53 12.87 -3.17
CA CYS A 118 4.26 11.80 -4.14
C CYS A 118 2.85 11.85 -4.74
N HIS A 119 1.88 12.45 -4.04
CA HIS A 119 0.48 12.43 -4.45
C HIS A 119 -0.10 13.81 -4.75
N GLY A 120 -1.05 13.86 -5.69
CA GLY A 120 -1.77 15.06 -6.10
C GLY A 120 -2.02 15.14 -7.61
N PRO A 121 -2.60 16.24 -8.12
CA PRO A 121 -2.77 16.46 -9.55
C PRO A 121 -1.43 16.36 -10.29
N GLY A 122 -1.38 15.54 -11.34
CA GLY A 122 -0.15 15.28 -12.10
C GLY A 122 0.90 14.44 -11.36
N LYS A 123 0.51 13.74 -10.28
CA LYS A 123 1.34 12.80 -9.53
C LYS A 123 0.59 11.48 -9.30
N PHE A 124 1.13 10.62 -8.45
CA PHE A 124 0.47 9.35 -8.14
C PHE A 124 -0.90 9.57 -7.48
N PRO A 125 -1.95 8.87 -7.93
CA PRO A 125 -3.21 8.85 -7.20
C PRO A 125 -2.97 8.28 -5.79
N ARG A 126 -3.79 8.68 -4.81
CA ARG A 126 -3.81 8.08 -3.45
C ARG A 126 -4.56 6.75 -3.40
N VAL A 127 -4.82 6.18 -4.56
CA VAL A 127 -5.47 4.89 -4.73
C VAL A 127 -4.53 4.12 -5.63
N TYR A 128 -4.00 3.00 -5.13
CA TYR A 128 -3.24 2.08 -5.96
C TYR A 128 -4.12 1.66 -7.12
N ASN A 129 -3.63 1.79 -8.35
CA ASN A 129 -4.39 1.41 -9.54
C ASN A 129 -3.39 0.92 -10.60
N ASP A 130 -3.41 -0.38 -10.87
CA ASP A 130 -2.52 -1.00 -11.85
C ASP A 130 -2.82 -0.60 -13.30
N ASP A 131 -3.99 -0.02 -13.56
CA ASP A 131 -4.31 0.55 -14.87
C ASP A 131 -3.60 1.90 -15.09
N VAL A 132 -3.07 2.52 -14.03
CA VAL A 132 -2.34 3.79 -14.14
C VAL A 132 -0.91 3.50 -14.56
N LEU A 133 -0.54 3.96 -15.76
CA LEU A 133 0.82 3.93 -16.28
C LEU A 133 1.78 4.76 -15.40
N VAL A 134 2.35 4.08 -14.39
CA VAL A 134 3.27 4.60 -13.39
C VAL A 134 4.49 5.27 -14.02
N LYS A 135 4.92 4.79 -15.20
CA LYS A 135 6.09 5.28 -15.95
C LYS A 135 6.09 6.79 -16.19
N GLN A 136 4.93 7.40 -16.43
CA GLN A 136 4.85 8.83 -16.72
C GLN A 136 5.23 9.69 -15.50
N PHE A 137 4.97 9.18 -14.29
CA PHE A 137 5.20 9.88 -13.04
C PHE A 137 6.46 9.40 -12.31
N ALA A 138 6.83 8.13 -12.45
CA ALA A 138 7.90 7.48 -11.68
C ALA A 138 9.25 8.17 -11.84
N HIS A 139 9.71 8.48 -13.05
CA HIS A 139 10.97 9.20 -13.22
C HIS A 139 10.88 10.68 -12.78
N GLN A 140 9.70 11.29 -12.86
CA GLN A 140 9.51 12.67 -12.42
C GLN A 140 9.51 12.80 -10.90
N ILE A 141 9.06 11.76 -10.20
CA ILE A 141 8.91 11.75 -8.74
C ILE A 141 10.08 11.01 -8.09
N CYS A 142 10.23 9.70 -8.34
CA CYS A 142 11.20 8.83 -7.68
C CYS A 142 12.63 9.27 -8.00
N TRP A 143 13.01 9.22 -9.28
CA TRP A 143 14.39 9.55 -9.69
C TRP A 143 14.76 10.99 -9.34
N ARG A 144 13.85 11.95 -9.54
CA ARG A 144 14.10 13.35 -9.18
C ARG A 144 14.33 13.50 -7.68
N CYS A 145 13.53 12.85 -6.83
CA CYS A 145 13.72 12.89 -5.39
C CYS A 145 15.07 12.25 -5.01
N HIS A 146 15.39 11.07 -5.54
CA HIS A 146 16.64 10.37 -5.24
C HIS A 146 17.90 11.14 -5.68
N LYS A 147 17.81 11.85 -6.80
CA LYS A 147 18.90 12.71 -7.28
C LYS A 147 19.09 13.95 -6.41
N LEU A 148 17.99 14.53 -5.90
CA LEU A 148 18.02 15.77 -5.13
C LEU A 148 18.13 15.56 -3.62
N SER A 149 17.92 14.34 -3.12
CA SER A 149 17.91 14.05 -1.68
C SER A 149 19.29 14.19 -1.03
N GLY A 150 20.35 14.12 -1.82
CA GLY A 150 21.73 14.07 -1.31
C GLY A 150 22.09 12.75 -0.62
N SER A 151 21.16 11.80 -0.49
CA SER A 151 21.43 10.50 0.13
C SER A 151 22.27 9.61 -0.79
N GLU A 152 23.39 9.09 -0.28
CA GLU A 152 24.26 8.15 -1.00
C GLU A 152 23.60 6.80 -1.25
N SER A 153 22.63 6.41 -0.41
CA SER A 153 21.87 5.17 -0.57
C SER A 153 20.68 5.28 -1.52
N ALA A 154 20.37 6.49 -2.02
CA ALA A 154 19.25 6.66 -2.93
C ALA A 154 19.61 6.16 -4.34
N PRO A 155 18.82 5.25 -4.93
CA PRO A 155 19.12 4.69 -6.25
C PRO A 155 18.97 5.77 -7.33
N ARG A 156 20.01 5.93 -8.16
CA ARG A 156 20.11 7.03 -9.14
C ARG A 156 20.31 6.53 -10.57
N GLU A 157 20.84 5.33 -10.72
CA GLU A 157 21.00 4.67 -12.01
C GLU A 157 19.80 3.78 -12.34
N CYS A 158 19.64 3.49 -13.63
CA CYS A 158 18.51 2.68 -14.09
C CYS A 158 18.49 1.29 -13.44
N SER A 159 19.66 0.66 -13.29
CA SER A 159 19.82 -0.67 -12.69
C SER A 159 19.59 -0.70 -11.19
N ASP A 160 19.69 0.44 -10.51
CA ASP A 160 19.48 0.50 -9.06
C ASP A 160 17.99 0.45 -8.72
N CYS A 161 17.13 0.81 -9.69
CA CYS A 161 15.67 0.72 -9.56
C CYS A 161 15.08 -0.48 -10.31
N HIS A 162 15.59 -0.79 -11.51
CA HIS A 162 15.05 -1.84 -12.38
C HIS A 162 15.86 -3.14 -12.25
N MET A 163 15.38 -4.02 -11.37
CA MET A 163 15.94 -5.34 -11.09
C MET A 163 15.59 -6.31 -12.24
N LYS A 164 16.58 -7.05 -12.76
CA LYS A 164 16.37 -8.03 -13.84
C LYS A 164 15.96 -9.39 -13.31
#